data_AF-K2QVA4-F1
#
_entry.id   AF-K2QVA4-F1
#
_cell.length_a   1.000
_cell.length_b   1.000
_cell.length_c   1.000
_cell.angle_alpha   90.00
_cell.angle_beta   90.00
_cell.angle_gamma   90.00
#
_symmetry.space_group_name_H-M   'P 1'
#
loop_
_entity.id
_entity.type
_entity.pdbx_description
1 polymer ?
#
loop_
_entity_poly.entity_id
_entity_poly.type
_entity_poly.pdbx_seq_one_letter_code
_entity_poly.pdbx_strand_id
1 'polypeptide(L)'
;MGACANSDEHRGRCGGGVPGTAVFGTKGGLTGVLSRALERQEVGDTLRARRTLATSGERLVGLLGTRDGKFLQGDDVRIPAGQTLELWYHVLGSSGFSGLEAFDASGIFYQRDLWSEAGDQTSKKIIRVTWGGARLYDRYREAVWDGKITIKGSSGIRQIEPLGGTSYVPEESVALIDKARVSFSTRTSGDYDGVNIFLDGDALPESVRISGSLGGYVNVGPKKARRRT
;
A
#
# COMPACT_ATOMS: atom_id res chain seq x y z
N MET A 1 -21.98 7.86 0.48
CA MET A 1 -21.74 6.62 -0.30
C MET A 1 -20.81 5.72 0.50
N GLY A 2 -20.90 4.40 0.34
CA GLY A 2 -19.94 3.47 0.96
C GLY A 2 -18.61 3.47 0.19
N ALA A 3 -17.57 2.91 0.80
CA ALA A 3 -16.29 2.73 0.12
C ALA A 3 -16.34 1.51 -0.80
N CYS A 4 -15.82 1.63 -2.02
CA CYS A 4 -15.66 0.50 -2.93
C CYS A 4 -14.28 0.55 -3.62
N ALA A 5 -13.74 -0.62 -3.90
CA ALA A 5 -12.57 -0.81 -4.74
C ALA A 5 -12.81 -2.03 -5.62
N ASN A 6 -12.47 -1.93 -6.90
CA ASN A 6 -12.61 -3.00 -7.87
C ASN A 6 -11.36 -3.06 -8.75
N SER A 7 -11.08 -4.23 -9.30
CA SER A 7 -9.90 -4.46 -10.14
C SER A 7 -10.08 -4.06 -11.61
N ASP A 8 -11.32 -3.82 -12.05
CA ASP A 8 -11.68 -3.65 -13.47
C ASP A 8 -11.00 -4.70 -14.39
N GLU A 9 -10.98 -5.94 -13.89
CA GLU A 9 -10.29 -7.06 -14.53
C GLU A 9 -11.25 -7.78 -15.48
N HIS A 10 -10.77 -8.09 -16.68
CA HIS A 10 -11.58 -8.58 -17.80
C HIS A 10 -11.50 -10.11 -17.98
N ARG A 11 -10.75 -10.82 -17.12
CA ARG A 11 -10.57 -12.28 -17.15
C ARG A 11 -11.51 -13.06 -16.23
N GLY A 12 -12.53 -12.42 -15.68
CA GLY A 12 -13.52 -13.08 -14.81
C GLY A 12 -12.97 -13.46 -13.42
N ARG A 13 -11.89 -12.82 -12.97
CA ARG A 13 -11.27 -13.03 -11.65
C ARG A 13 -11.33 -11.74 -10.83
N CYS A 14 -12.52 -11.34 -10.38
CA CYS A 14 -12.72 -10.13 -9.58
C CYS A 14 -11.82 -10.15 -8.34
N GLY A 15 -10.89 -9.20 -8.25
CA GLY A 15 -9.88 -9.19 -7.20
C GLY A 15 -8.91 -10.38 -7.21
N GLY A 16 -8.95 -11.29 -8.19
CA GLY A 16 -8.01 -12.39 -8.34
C GLY A 16 -6.96 -12.15 -9.44
N GLY A 17 -6.97 -10.98 -10.08
CA GLY A 17 -5.96 -10.57 -11.04
C GLY A 17 -4.59 -10.44 -10.37
N VAL A 18 -3.65 -11.28 -10.79
CA VAL A 18 -2.23 -11.12 -10.47
C VAL A 18 -1.64 -9.98 -11.32
N PRO A 19 -0.64 -9.24 -10.81
CA PRO A 19 0.12 -8.29 -11.62
C PRO A 19 0.77 -8.95 -12.85
N GLY A 20 1.12 -8.14 -13.84
CA GLY A 20 1.85 -8.59 -15.02
C GLY A 20 0.97 -9.08 -16.18
N THR A 21 -0.36 -8.99 -16.06
CA THR A 21 -1.23 -9.20 -17.22
C THR A 21 -1.57 -7.86 -17.86
N ALA A 22 -1.05 -7.62 -19.07
CA ALA A 22 -1.20 -6.37 -19.80
C ALA A 22 -0.72 -5.16 -18.98
N VAL A 23 -1.58 -4.16 -18.77
CA VAL A 23 -1.25 -2.88 -18.11
C VAL A 23 -1.57 -2.85 -16.62
N PHE A 24 -1.94 -3.98 -16.03
CA PHE A 24 -2.29 -4.08 -14.61
C PHE A 24 -1.05 -4.41 -13.78
N GLY A 25 -0.46 -3.37 -13.20
CA GLY A 25 0.77 -3.47 -12.40
C GLY A 25 0.58 -3.89 -10.95
N THR A 26 -0.64 -4.01 -10.44
CA THR A 26 -0.90 -4.23 -9.00
C THR A 26 -2.02 -5.23 -8.73
N LYS A 27 -2.05 -5.79 -7.51
CA LYS A 27 -3.19 -6.59 -7.04
C LYS A 27 -4.45 -5.71 -7.03
N GLY A 28 -5.45 -6.12 -7.81
CA GLY A 28 -6.66 -5.32 -8.01
C GLY A 28 -7.52 -5.14 -6.76
N GLY A 29 -8.31 -4.07 -6.72
CA GLY A 29 -9.18 -3.74 -5.59
C GLY A 29 -10.30 -4.75 -5.33
N LEU A 30 -10.76 -4.82 -4.08
CA LEU A 30 -11.95 -5.54 -3.64
C LEU A 30 -12.82 -4.69 -2.74
N THR A 31 -14.13 -4.89 -2.89
CA THR A 31 -15.13 -4.34 -2.00
C THR A 31 -15.61 -5.44 -1.07
N GLY A 32 -15.39 -5.26 0.23
CA GLY A 32 -16.01 -6.10 1.26
C GLY A 32 -17.40 -5.57 1.58
N VAL A 33 -18.36 -6.46 1.76
CA VAL A 33 -19.74 -6.15 2.15
C VAL A 33 -19.99 -6.77 3.51
N LEU A 34 -20.29 -5.95 4.52
CA LEU A 34 -20.44 -6.37 5.92
C LEU A 34 -21.83 -6.96 6.18
N SER A 35 -22.16 -7.99 5.41
CA SER A 35 -23.47 -8.64 5.43
C SER A 35 -23.49 -9.77 6.46
N ARG A 36 -24.63 -9.96 7.14
CA ARG A 36 -24.80 -11.03 8.13
C ARG A 36 -24.99 -12.41 7.49
N ALA A 37 -25.44 -12.45 6.23
CA ALA A 37 -25.71 -13.67 5.50
C ALA A 37 -25.33 -13.51 4.02
N LEU A 38 -24.90 -14.59 3.38
CA LEU A 38 -24.59 -14.62 1.95
C LEU A 38 -25.86 -14.82 1.12
N GLU A 39 -26.86 -13.98 1.35
CA GLU A 39 -28.14 -13.99 0.65
C GLU A 39 -28.32 -12.71 -0.16
N ARG A 40 -28.90 -12.83 -1.35
CA ARG A 40 -29.04 -11.70 -2.29
C ARG A 40 -29.70 -10.47 -1.66
N GLN A 41 -30.77 -10.70 -0.88
CA GLN A 41 -31.51 -9.62 -0.23
C GLN A 41 -30.65 -8.93 0.83
N GLU A 42 -30.06 -9.69 1.76
CA GLU A 42 -29.22 -9.17 2.83
C GLU A 42 -27.99 -8.42 2.28
N VAL A 43 -27.34 -8.94 1.26
CA VAL A 43 -26.23 -8.27 0.57
C VAL A 43 -26.69 -6.96 -0.05
N GLY A 44 -27.84 -6.97 -0.75
CA GLY A 44 -28.42 -5.77 -1.35
C GLY A 44 -28.74 -4.68 -0.33
N ASP A 45 -29.30 -5.06 0.82
CA ASP A 45 -29.65 -4.12 1.89
C ASP A 45 -28.39 -3.56 2.57
N THR A 46 -27.38 -4.40 2.78
CA THR A 46 -26.07 -3.99 3.31
C THR A 46 -25.38 -2.98 2.38
N LEU A 47 -25.43 -3.20 1.06
CA LEU A 47 -24.90 -2.26 0.07
C LEU A 47 -25.65 -0.93 0.09
N ARG A 48 -26.99 -0.93 0.18
CA ARG A 48 -27.79 0.29 0.30
C ARG A 48 -27.49 1.06 1.59
N ALA A 49 -27.22 0.33 2.68
CA ALA A 49 -26.78 0.88 3.95
C ALA A 49 -25.31 1.35 3.93
N ARG A 50 -24.58 1.20 2.82
CA ARG A 50 -23.18 1.63 2.64
C ARG A 50 -22.20 0.94 3.59
N ARG A 51 -22.58 -0.22 4.13
CA ARG A 51 -21.78 -1.01 5.07
C ARG A 51 -20.73 -1.83 4.33
N THR A 52 -19.75 -1.11 3.79
CA THR A 52 -18.71 -1.66 2.93
C THR A 52 -17.33 -1.26 3.40
N LEU A 53 -16.33 -2.01 2.97
CA LEU A 53 -14.92 -1.63 3.03
C LEU A 53 -14.30 -1.79 1.65
N ALA A 54 -13.25 -1.00 1.39
CA ALA A 54 -12.49 -1.05 0.16
C ALA A 54 -11.04 -1.44 0.49
N THR A 55 -10.49 -2.37 -0.27
CA THR A 55 -9.12 -2.85 -0.06
C THR A 55 -8.41 -3.10 -1.38
N SER A 56 -7.10 -2.92 -1.40
CA SER A 56 -6.20 -3.25 -2.52
C SER A 56 -5.00 -4.00 -1.98
N GLY A 57 -4.09 -4.46 -2.85
CA GLY A 57 -2.84 -5.07 -2.39
C GLY A 57 -3.08 -6.35 -1.57
N GLU A 58 -2.66 -6.30 -0.29
CA GLU A 58 -2.65 -7.39 0.69
C GLU A 58 -4.04 -7.78 1.24
N ARG A 59 -5.14 -7.23 0.71
CA ARG A 59 -6.51 -7.61 1.10
C ARG A 59 -6.82 -7.32 2.57
N LEU A 60 -6.38 -6.15 3.03
CA LEU A 60 -6.64 -5.65 4.37
C LEU A 60 -8.15 -5.57 4.63
N VAL A 61 -8.56 -5.92 5.85
CA VAL A 61 -9.93 -5.74 6.35
C VAL A 61 -9.90 -4.65 7.41
N GLY A 62 -10.65 -3.58 7.18
CA GLY A 62 -10.87 -2.49 8.14
C GLY A 62 -12.32 -2.47 8.59
N LEU A 63 -12.52 -2.64 9.89
CA LEU A 63 -13.81 -2.57 10.56
C LEU A 63 -13.85 -1.37 11.50
N LEU A 64 -14.98 -0.69 11.53
CA LEU A 64 -15.26 0.43 12.42
C LEU A 64 -16.72 0.34 12.89
N GLY A 65 -16.94 0.60 14.17
CA GLY A 65 -18.28 0.67 14.75
C GLY A 65 -18.31 1.46 16.04
N THR A 66 -19.51 1.71 16.56
CA THR A 66 -19.67 2.37 17.86
C THR A 66 -19.39 1.38 18.99
N ARG A 67 -18.84 1.89 20.10
CA ARG A 67 -18.47 1.05 21.27
C ARG A 67 -19.65 0.29 21.87
N ASP A 68 -20.85 0.86 21.76
CA ASP A 68 -22.09 0.24 22.19
C ASP A 68 -22.68 -0.78 21.20
N GLY A 69 -22.03 -0.99 20.05
CA GLY A 69 -22.41 -1.96 19.03
C GLY A 69 -23.67 -1.61 18.23
N LYS A 70 -24.23 -0.40 18.39
CA LYS A 70 -25.47 0.00 17.71
C LYS A 70 -25.28 0.33 16.24
N PHE A 71 -24.13 0.89 15.88
CA PHE A 71 -23.87 1.38 14.53
C PHE A 71 -22.54 0.85 13.99
N LEU A 72 -22.49 0.68 12.68
CA LEU A 72 -21.31 0.26 11.93
C LEU A 72 -20.91 1.30 10.89
N GLN A 73 -19.71 1.17 10.33
CA GLN A 73 -19.28 1.98 9.18
C GLN A 73 -20.35 2.00 8.07
N GLY A 74 -20.64 3.19 7.55
CA GLY A 74 -21.68 3.43 6.53
C GLY A 74 -23.01 3.94 7.10
N ASP A 75 -23.30 3.68 8.38
CA ASP A 75 -24.51 4.17 9.05
C ASP A 75 -24.45 5.70 9.28
N ASP A 76 -25.62 6.34 9.19
CA ASP A 76 -25.77 7.75 9.58
C ASP A 76 -26.13 7.83 11.06
N VAL A 77 -25.30 8.52 11.85
CA VAL A 77 -25.51 8.67 13.29
C VAL A 77 -25.75 10.15 13.63
N ARG A 78 -26.80 10.45 14.38
CA ARG A 78 -27.07 11.79 14.91
C ARG A 78 -26.65 11.86 16.37
N ILE A 79 -25.62 12.65 16.66
CA ILE A 79 -25.11 12.86 18.02
C ILE A 79 -25.51 14.26 18.49
N PRO A 80 -26.20 14.39 19.65
CA PRO A 80 -26.49 15.69 20.23
C PRO A 80 -25.23 16.51 20.48
N ALA A 81 -25.31 17.82 20.33
CA ALA A 81 -24.19 18.72 20.59
C ALA A 81 -23.63 18.51 22.01
N GLY A 82 -22.30 18.41 22.13
CA GLY A 82 -21.62 18.19 23.40
C GLY A 82 -21.53 16.73 23.86
N GLN A 83 -22.12 15.77 23.13
CA GLN A 83 -21.92 14.34 23.42
C GLN A 83 -20.71 13.79 22.67
N THR A 84 -19.97 12.90 23.33
CA THR A 84 -18.84 12.17 22.75
C THR A 84 -19.33 10.86 22.13
N LEU A 85 -18.86 10.57 20.91
CA LEU A 85 -19.06 9.28 20.27
C LEU A 85 -17.79 8.44 20.41
N GLU A 86 -17.91 7.30 21.09
CA GLU A 86 -16.81 6.33 21.17
C GLU A 86 -16.90 5.30 20.05
N LEU A 87 -15.79 5.15 19.34
CA LEU A 87 -15.64 4.19 18.24
C LEU A 87 -14.63 3.11 18.62
N TRP A 88 -14.85 1.91 18.12
CA TRP A 88 -13.82 0.88 18.03
C TRP A 88 -13.47 0.64 16.57
N TYR A 89 -12.24 0.26 16.31
CA TYR A 89 -11.82 -0.22 15.01
C TYR A 89 -11.09 -1.55 15.14
N HIS A 90 -11.06 -2.30 14.05
CA HIS A 90 -10.28 -3.52 13.94
C HIS A 90 -9.67 -3.60 12.54
N VAL A 91 -8.35 -3.72 12.46
CA VAL A 91 -7.62 -3.84 11.20
C VAL A 91 -6.92 -5.19 11.15
N LEU A 92 -7.15 -5.91 10.06
CA LEU A 92 -6.59 -7.23 9.82
C LEU A 92 -5.81 -7.19 8.52
N GLY A 93 -4.62 -7.80 8.53
CA GLY A 93 -3.74 -7.91 7.38
C GLY A 93 -2.84 -9.14 7.52
N SER A 94 -2.10 -9.43 6.46
CA SER A 94 -1.08 -10.48 6.42
C SER A 94 0.19 -10.12 7.21
N SER A 95 0.34 -8.85 7.60
CA SER A 95 1.54 -8.28 8.23
C SER A 95 1.18 -7.12 9.16
N GLY A 96 2.16 -6.67 9.95
CA GLY A 96 2.00 -5.52 10.85
C GLY A 96 1.81 -4.20 10.10
N PHE A 97 1.22 -3.22 10.79
CA PHE A 97 0.95 -1.89 10.26
C PHE A 97 1.98 -0.90 10.79
N SER A 98 2.37 0.10 9.99
CA SER A 98 3.22 1.21 10.45
C SER A 98 2.43 2.33 11.09
N GLY A 99 1.19 2.53 10.66
CA GLY A 99 0.34 3.59 11.18
C GLY A 99 -1.13 3.37 10.87
N LEU A 100 -1.96 4.19 11.50
CA LEU A 100 -3.40 4.25 11.28
C LEU A 100 -3.81 5.73 11.19
N GLU A 101 -4.62 6.08 10.21
CA GLU A 101 -5.10 7.43 9.99
C GLU A 101 -6.61 7.44 9.75
N ALA A 102 -7.30 8.46 10.26
CA ALA A 102 -8.68 8.75 9.94
C ALA A 102 -8.82 10.17 9.38
N PHE A 103 -9.64 10.28 8.33
CA PHE A 103 -9.83 11.49 7.55
C PHE A 103 -11.27 11.98 7.60
N ASP A 104 -11.45 13.29 7.62
CA ASP A 104 -12.70 13.97 7.31
C ASP A 104 -12.51 14.89 6.09
N ALA A 105 -13.50 15.75 5.82
CA ALA A 105 -13.42 16.68 4.69
C ALA A 105 -12.32 17.75 4.82
N SER A 106 -11.78 17.97 6.02
CA SER A 106 -10.70 18.92 6.31
C SER A 106 -9.31 18.27 6.31
N GLY A 107 -9.23 16.94 6.38
CA GLY A 107 -7.99 16.18 6.35
C GLY A 107 -7.91 15.15 7.46
N ILE A 108 -6.68 14.87 7.92
CA ILE A 108 -6.44 13.91 9.01
C ILE A 108 -6.88 14.54 10.33
N PHE A 109 -7.79 13.88 11.03
CA PHE A 109 -8.22 14.28 12.39
C PHE A 109 -7.76 13.29 13.47
N TYR A 110 -7.28 12.12 13.08
CA TYR A 110 -6.76 11.10 13.99
C TYR A 110 -5.63 10.33 13.33
N GLN A 111 -4.53 10.12 14.06
CA GLN A 111 -3.36 9.39 13.57
C GLN A 111 -2.71 8.61 14.72
N ARG A 112 -2.18 7.43 14.39
CA ARG A 112 -1.32 6.62 15.25
C ARG A 112 -0.07 6.20 14.48
N ASP A 113 1.07 6.28 15.16
CA ASP A 113 2.33 5.67 14.71
C ASP A 113 2.52 4.36 15.48
N LEU A 114 2.13 3.25 14.85
CA LEU A 114 2.10 1.95 15.50
C LEU A 114 3.51 1.38 15.72
N TRP A 115 4.52 1.90 15.02
CA TRP A 115 5.92 1.53 15.26
C TRP A 115 6.46 2.20 16.52
N SER A 116 6.18 3.49 16.69
CA SER A 116 6.57 4.23 17.89
C SER A 116 5.85 3.72 19.14
N GLU A 117 4.61 3.26 19.00
CA GLU A 117 3.80 2.73 20.10
C GLU A 117 4.15 1.28 20.51
N ALA A 118 4.67 0.46 19.59
CA ALA A 118 4.93 -0.97 19.83
C ALA A 118 6.05 -1.26 20.86
N GLY A 119 6.79 -0.25 21.30
CA GLY A 119 7.61 -0.30 22.51
C GLY A 119 8.77 -1.30 22.50
N ASP A 120 9.91 -0.87 21.91
CA ASP A 120 11.29 -1.05 22.41
C ASP A 120 12.18 -0.14 21.55
N GLN A 121 12.22 1.16 21.86
CA GLN A 121 12.89 2.18 21.03
C GLN A 121 14.42 1.97 20.87
N THR A 122 14.96 0.96 21.54
CA THR A 122 16.38 0.65 21.68
C THR A 122 16.88 -0.48 20.77
N SER A 123 16.05 -1.33 20.16
CA SER A 123 16.57 -2.58 19.58
C SER A 123 16.60 -2.70 18.04
N LYS A 124 15.95 -1.80 17.27
CA LYS A 124 16.03 -1.85 15.80
C LYS A 124 15.93 -0.46 15.16
N LYS A 125 17.06 0.16 14.81
CA LYS A 125 17.08 1.30 13.90
C LYS A 125 16.91 0.82 12.46
N ILE A 126 15.66 0.77 12.04
CA ILE A 126 15.25 0.45 10.68
C ILE A 126 15.19 1.75 9.90
N ILE A 127 15.81 1.78 8.73
CA ILE A 127 15.56 2.83 7.74
C ILE A 127 14.57 2.27 6.73
N ARG A 128 13.34 2.79 6.76
CA ARG A 128 12.34 2.50 5.73
C ARG A 128 12.45 3.52 4.61
N VAL A 129 12.71 3.04 3.41
CA VAL A 129 12.62 3.84 2.18
C VAL A 129 11.45 3.31 1.38
N THR A 130 10.53 4.21 1.00
CA THR A 130 9.40 3.88 0.12
C THR A 130 9.44 4.77 -1.11
N TRP A 131 8.97 4.24 -2.23
CA TRP A 131 8.78 4.96 -3.48
C TRP A 131 7.49 4.46 -4.13
N GLY A 132 6.84 5.30 -4.92
CA GLY A 132 5.60 4.87 -5.54
C GLY A 132 4.85 5.96 -6.28
N GLY A 133 3.58 5.65 -6.54
CA GLY A 133 2.69 6.45 -7.34
C GLY A 133 2.57 5.95 -8.78
N ALA A 134 2.12 6.83 -9.66
CA ALA A 134 1.86 6.57 -11.06
C ALA A 134 2.29 7.77 -11.90
N ARG A 135 2.64 7.54 -13.17
CA ARG A 135 3.10 8.60 -14.09
C ARG A 135 1.99 9.54 -14.56
N LEU A 136 0.74 9.06 -14.61
CA LEU A 136 -0.42 9.76 -15.15
C LEU A 136 -1.73 9.17 -14.62
N TYR A 137 -2.83 9.90 -14.79
CA TYR A 137 -4.16 9.51 -14.28
C TYR A 137 -4.95 8.55 -15.19
N ASP A 138 -4.36 8.09 -16.29
CA ASP A 138 -5.01 7.26 -17.32
C ASP A 138 -4.38 5.84 -17.42
N ARG A 139 -4.66 5.10 -18.50
CA ARG A 139 -4.03 3.83 -18.84
C ARG A 139 -2.54 4.02 -19.12
N TYR A 140 -1.75 2.94 -18.96
CA TYR A 140 -0.30 2.97 -19.14
C TYR A 140 0.44 3.89 -18.16
N ARG A 141 -0.12 4.02 -16.95
CA ARG A 141 0.39 4.89 -15.87
C ARG A 141 1.58 4.34 -15.09
N GLU A 142 2.13 3.22 -15.52
CA GLU A 142 3.25 2.57 -14.86
C GLU A 142 4.44 3.53 -14.71
N ALA A 143 4.98 3.59 -13.50
CA ALA A 143 6.25 4.20 -13.16
C ALA A 143 7.29 3.08 -13.05
N VAL A 144 8.30 3.10 -13.92
CA VAL A 144 9.42 2.13 -13.87
C VAL A 144 10.54 2.75 -13.06
N TRP A 145 10.93 2.09 -11.97
CA TRP A 145 11.94 2.57 -11.04
C TRP A 145 13.19 1.71 -11.14
N ASP A 146 14.32 2.33 -11.50
CA ASP A 146 15.62 1.65 -11.50
C ASP A 146 16.61 2.50 -10.72
N GLY A 147 17.13 2.00 -9.60
CA GLY A 147 17.93 2.82 -8.74
C GLY A 147 18.71 2.09 -7.67
N LYS A 148 19.34 2.91 -6.82
CA LYS A 148 20.19 2.51 -5.72
C LYS A 148 19.97 3.41 -4.52
N ILE A 149 20.01 2.78 -3.35
CA ILE A 149 20.06 3.43 -2.05
C ILE A 149 21.47 3.22 -1.53
N THR A 150 22.15 4.30 -1.15
CA THR A 150 23.50 4.27 -0.56
C THR A 150 23.44 4.88 0.82
N ILE A 151 23.94 4.14 1.80
CA ILE A 151 24.06 4.56 3.19
C ILE A 151 25.53 4.86 3.47
N LYS A 152 25.81 6.02 4.07
CA LYS A 152 27.16 6.42 4.48
C LYS A 152 27.20 6.56 6.00
N GLY A 153 28.20 6.00 6.65
CA GLY A 153 28.42 6.10 8.10
C GLY A 153 29.21 4.91 8.63
N SER A 154 29.28 4.79 9.95
CA SER A 154 29.98 3.70 10.65
C SER A 154 29.18 2.39 10.72
N SER A 155 27.85 2.45 10.62
CA SER A 155 26.98 1.27 10.60
C SER A 155 26.80 0.73 9.18
N GLY A 156 27.13 -0.55 9.00
CA GLY A 156 26.81 -1.29 7.77
C GLY A 156 25.35 -1.71 7.70
N ILE A 157 24.93 -2.27 6.57
CA ILE A 157 23.63 -2.91 6.38
C ILE A 157 23.77 -4.38 6.79
N ARG A 158 22.96 -4.78 7.77
CA ARG A 158 22.87 -6.15 8.28
C ARG A 158 22.02 -7.02 7.37
N GLN A 159 20.84 -6.53 7.03
CA GLN A 159 19.85 -7.21 6.19
C GLN A 159 18.88 -6.20 5.60
N ILE A 160 18.16 -6.64 4.57
CA ILE A 160 17.07 -5.88 3.96
C ILE A 160 15.80 -6.72 3.94
N GLU A 161 14.66 -6.05 3.96
CA GLU A 161 13.35 -6.66 3.77
C GLU A 161 12.54 -5.80 2.79
N PRO A 162 12.40 -6.25 1.53
CA PRO A 162 11.56 -5.58 0.54
C PRO A 162 10.10 -5.52 0.97
N LEU A 163 9.38 -4.50 0.53
CA LEU A 163 7.94 -4.31 0.79
C LEU A 163 7.22 -3.83 -0.47
N GLY A 164 5.90 -4.02 -0.52
CA GLY A 164 5.07 -3.62 -1.66
C GLY A 164 5.00 -4.67 -2.78
N GLY A 165 4.96 -4.21 -4.04
CA GLY A 165 4.92 -4.99 -5.28
C GLY A 165 5.93 -6.13 -5.32
N THR A 166 7.15 -5.86 -4.85
CA THR A 166 8.26 -6.82 -4.76
C THR A 166 7.92 -8.14 -4.04
N SER A 167 6.94 -8.14 -3.13
CA SER A 167 6.51 -9.36 -2.41
C SER A 167 5.66 -10.31 -3.26
N TYR A 168 5.11 -9.84 -4.39
CA TYR A 168 4.17 -10.59 -5.21
C TYR A 168 4.35 -10.42 -6.74
N VAL A 169 5.33 -9.61 -7.18
CA VAL A 169 5.74 -9.45 -8.59
C VAL A 169 7.15 -10.03 -8.78
N PRO A 170 7.29 -11.25 -9.33
CA PRO A 170 8.59 -11.92 -9.45
C PRO A 170 9.62 -11.19 -10.33
N GLU A 171 9.17 -10.35 -11.26
CA GLU A 171 10.03 -9.56 -12.14
C GLU A 171 10.65 -8.33 -11.47
N GLU A 172 10.18 -7.98 -10.27
CA GLU A 172 10.70 -6.88 -9.48
C GLU A 172 11.77 -7.37 -8.51
N SER A 173 12.74 -6.50 -8.24
CA SER A 173 13.84 -6.88 -7.36
C SER A 173 14.29 -5.73 -6.49
N VAL A 174 14.62 -6.06 -5.25
CA VAL A 174 15.37 -5.23 -4.32
C VAL A 174 16.45 -6.12 -3.72
N ALA A 175 17.71 -5.73 -3.90
CA ALA A 175 18.84 -6.59 -3.56
C ALA A 175 19.93 -5.81 -2.84
N LEU A 176 20.54 -6.47 -1.85
CA LEU A 176 21.74 -5.96 -1.19
C LEU A 176 22.94 -6.11 -2.13
N ILE A 177 23.61 -5.01 -2.44
CA ILE A 177 24.84 -5.03 -3.24
C ILE A 177 26.03 -5.31 -2.32
N ASP A 178 26.09 -4.60 -1.19
CA ASP A 178 27.12 -4.72 -0.16
C ASP A 178 26.63 -4.10 1.17
N LYS A 179 27.52 -3.98 2.16
CA LYS A 179 27.23 -3.39 3.49
C LYS A 179 26.80 -1.92 3.47
N ALA A 180 26.74 -1.23 2.34
CA ALA A 180 26.36 0.17 2.26
C ALA A 180 25.33 0.45 1.17
N ARG A 181 25.03 -0.51 0.28
CA ARG A 181 24.27 -0.25 -0.95
C ARG A 181 23.18 -1.29 -1.20
N VAL A 182 22.01 -0.81 -1.59
CA VAL A 182 20.85 -1.60 -2.03
C VAL A 182 20.49 -1.17 -3.44
N SER A 183 20.25 -2.09 -4.37
CA SER A 183 19.62 -1.80 -5.67
C SER A 183 18.14 -2.11 -5.65
N PHE A 184 17.37 -1.37 -6.44
CA PHE A 184 15.96 -1.68 -6.72
C PHE A 184 15.68 -1.54 -8.22
N SER A 185 14.84 -2.43 -8.74
CA SER A 185 14.25 -2.39 -10.08
C SER A 185 12.80 -2.85 -9.93
N THR A 186 11.86 -1.90 -9.90
CA THR A 186 10.44 -2.15 -9.58
C THR A 186 9.50 -1.32 -10.46
N ARG A 187 8.19 -1.59 -10.41
CA ARG A 187 7.18 -0.88 -11.18
C ARG A 187 5.99 -0.55 -10.27
N THR A 188 5.58 0.71 -10.24
CA THR A 188 4.35 1.10 -9.51
C THR A 188 3.29 1.62 -10.47
N SER A 189 2.02 1.36 -10.17
CA SER A 189 0.87 1.82 -10.98
C SER A 189 -0.18 2.55 -10.13
N GLY A 190 0.27 3.24 -9.09
CA GLY A 190 -0.56 3.94 -8.09
C GLY A 190 -0.39 3.37 -6.66
N ASP A 191 0.32 2.26 -6.54
CA ASP A 191 0.79 1.66 -5.29
C ASP A 191 2.19 2.16 -4.92
N TYR A 192 2.82 1.50 -3.94
CA TYR A 192 4.17 1.79 -3.49
C TYR A 192 4.97 0.50 -3.32
N ASP A 193 6.27 0.65 -3.49
CA ASP A 193 7.31 -0.30 -3.15
C ASP A 193 8.21 0.28 -2.08
N GLY A 194 9.08 -0.55 -1.54
CA GLY A 194 10.11 -0.05 -0.65
C GLY A 194 11.04 -1.13 -0.13
N VAL A 195 11.81 -0.72 0.87
CA VAL A 195 12.69 -1.62 1.62
C VAL A 195 12.85 -1.13 3.05
N ASN A 196 12.78 -2.07 4.00
CA ASN A 196 13.29 -1.88 5.35
C ASN A 196 14.77 -2.25 5.35
N ILE A 197 15.63 -1.33 5.75
CA ILE A 197 17.07 -1.55 5.88
C ILE A 197 17.42 -1.63 7.36
N PHE A 198 17.95 -2.76 7.78
CA PHE A 198 18.36 -3.00 9.15
C PHE A 198 19.87 -2.76 9.25
N LEU A 199 20.28 -1.88 10.18
CA LEU A 199 21.68 -1.50 10.36
C LEU A 199 22.44 -2.47 11.28
N ASP A 200 23.75 -2.56 11.08
CA ASP A 200 24.71 -3.14 12.01
C ASP A 200 24.88 -2.16 13.20
N GLY A 201 24.35 -2.52 14.36
CA GLY A 201 24.46 -1.70 15.58
C GLY A 201 23.53 -0.48 15.62
N ASP A 202 23.79 0.42 16.57
CA ASP A 202 22.85 1.50 16.94
C ASP A 202 23.22 2.88 16.39
N ALA A 203 24.34 3.02 15.68
CA ALA A 203 24.70 4.31 15.09
C ALA A 203 23.83 4.60 13.86
N LEU A 204 23.26 5.81 13.80
CA LEU A 204 22.57 6.30 12.59
C LEU A 204 23.61 6.59 11.50
N PRO A 205 23.25 6.41 10.22
CA PRO A 205 24.14 6.82 9.14
C PRO A 205 24.28 8.33 9.09
N GLU A 206 25.43 8.80 8.63
CA GLU A 206 25.69 10.20 8.31
C GLU A 206 24.76 10.71 7.19
N SER A 207 24.47 9.85 6.20
CA SER A 207 23.55 10.20 5.11
C SER A 207 22.96 8.96 4.44
N VAL A 208 21.78 9.15 3.87
CA VAL A 208 21.12 8.21 2.96
C VAL A 208 20.92 8.91 1.63
N ARG A 209 21.50 8.37 0.56
CA ARG A 209 21.36 8.87 -0.81
C ARG A 209 20.55 7.89 -1.64
N ILE A 210 19.51 8.39 -2.28
CA ILE A 210 18.70 7.64 -3.24
C ILE A 210 19.00 8.21 -4.63
N SER A 211 19.28 7.36 -5.60
CA SER A 211 19.58 7.76 -6.97
C SER A 211 19.07 6.73 -7.96
N GLY A 212 18.61 7.16 -9.13
CA GLY A 212 18.07 6.25 -10.13
C GLY A 212 17.41 6.99 -11.28
N SER A 213 16.72 6.23 -12.12
CA SER A 213 15.86 6.71 -13.20
C SER A 213 14.41 6.37 -12.95
N LEU A 214 13.53 7.29 -13.37
CA LEU A 214 12.09 7.08 -13.44
C LEU A 214 11.68 7.00 -14.90
N GLY A 215 11.33 5.80 -15.34
CA GLY A 215 10.78 5.50 -16.65
C GLY A 215 9.25 5.35 -16.61
N GLY A 216 8.70 4.85 -17.72
CA GLY A 216 7.29 4.49 -17.81
C GLY A 216 7.04 3.61 -19.01
N TYR A 217 5.84 3.04 -19.07
CA TYR A 217 5.43 2.20 -20.18
C TYR A 217 5.33 3.01 -21.48
N VAL A 218 5.89 2.49 -22.57
CA VAL A 218 5.80 3.09 -23.91
C VAL A 218 5.04 2.13 -24.82
N ASN A 219 3.84 2.53 -25.26
CA ASN A 219 2.92 1.71 -26.07
C ASN A 219 3.38 1.51 -27.53
N VAL A 220 4.52 2.05 -27.92
CA VAL A 220 5.14 1.81 -29.23
C VAL A 220 6.36 0.94 -29.01
N GLY A 221 6.35 -0.26 -29.60
CA GLY A 221 7.52 -1.15 -29.62
C GLY A 221 8.78 -0.42 -30.13
N PRO A 222 9.98 -0.98 -29.90
CA PRO A 222 11.22 -0.32 -30.27
C PRO A 222 11.14 0.11 -31.72
N LYS A 223 11.41 1.39 -32.00
CA LYS A 223 11.55 1.87 -33.38
C LYS A 223 12.62 1.01 -34.04
N LYS A 224 12.21 0.02 -34.85
CA LYS A 224 13.13 -0.64 -35.78
C LYS A 224 13.66 0.48 -36.66
N ALA A 225 14.89 0.90 -36.42
CA ALA A 225 15.61 1.77 -37.33
C ALA A 225 15.59 1.07 -38.69
N ARG A 226 14.76 1.55 -39.61
CA ARG A 226 14.85 1.15 -41.01
C ARG A 226 16.22 1.63 -41.48
N ARG A 227 17.21 0.75 -41.49
CA ARG A 227 18.39 0.91 -42.34
C ARG A 227 17.87 0.99 -43.77
N ARG A 228 17.87 2.19 -44.35
CA ARG A 228 17.82 2.34 -45.80
C ARG A 228 19.10 1.69 -46.32
N THR A 229 18.93 0.62 -47.08
CA THR A 229 19.94 0.10 -48.01
C THR A 229 20.01 1.04 -49.21
#